data_AF-A0A528INI2-F1
#
_entry.id   AF-A0A528INI2-F1
#
_cell.length_a   1.000
_cell.length_b   1.000
_cell.length_c   1.000
_cell.angle_alpha   90.00
_cell.angle_beta   90.00
_cell.angle_gamma   90.00
#
_symmetry.space_group_name_H-M   'P 1'
#
loop_
_entity.id
_entity.type
_entity.pdbx_description
1 polymer ?
#
loop_
_entity_poly.entity_id
_entity_poly.type
_entity_poly.pdbx_seq_one_letter_code
_entity_poly.pdbx_strand_id
1 'polypeptide(L)' 'VILQASRGARAYANDVVLAKLIDALVEIHPDIPVCMHLDHGNNEATCVTAIQYGFTSVMMDGSLKEDGKTPADYDY' A
#
# COMPACT_ATOMS: atom_id res chain seq x y z
N VAL A 1 -10.93 0.31 -10.85
CA VAL A 1 -11.13 -0.02 -9.42
C VAL A 1 -9.88 0.33 -8.62
N ILE A 2 -10.04 0.66 -7.34
CA ILE A 2 -8.93 0.85 -6.40
C ILE A 2 -9.02 -0.29 -5.38
N LEU A 3 -7.95 -1.08 -5.27
CA LEU A 3 -7.77 -2.09 -4.25
C LEU A 3 -6.70 -1.60 -3.29
N GLN A 4 -6.97 -1.67 -2.00
CA GLN A 4 -6.04 -1.19 -0.99
C GLN A 4 -5.58 -2.32 -0.07
N ALA A 5 -4.31 -2.29 0.31
CA ALA A 5 -3.75 -3.16 1.33
C ALA A 5 -3.14 -2.30 2.46
N SER A 6 -3.59 -2.55 3.69
CA SER A 6 -3.04 -1.93 4.88
C SER A 6 -1.70 -2.57 5.27
N ARG A 7 -0.95 -1.91 6.15
CA ARG A 7 0.24 -2.50 6.79
C ARG A 7 -0.06 -3.86 7.44
N GLY A 8 -1.24 -4.02 8.04
CA GLY A 8 -1.68 -5.29 8.64
C GLY A 8 -1.90 -6.38 7.59
N ALA A 9 -2.52 -6.04 6.45
CA ALA A 9 -2.70 -6.99 5.35
C ALA A 9 -1.35 -7.43 4.77
N ARG A 10 -0.40 -6.50 4.59
CA ARG A 10 0.97 -6.80 4.14
C ARG A 10 1.70 -7.71 5.12
N ALA A 11 1.59 -7.44 6.42
CA ALA A 11 2.19 -8.29 7.46
C ALA A 11 1.60 -9.70 7.51
N TYR A 12 0.29 -9.83 7.28
CA TYR A 12 -0.41 -11.11 7.28
C TYR A 12 -0.11 -11.93 6.01
N ALA A 13 -0.24 -11.33 4.83
CA ALA A 13 -0.20 -12.04 3.56
C ALA A 13 1.19 -12.08 2.91
N ASN A 14 2.09 -11.15 3.25
CA ASN A 14 3.33 -10.85 2.54
C ASN A 14 3.11 -10.16 1.17
N ASP A 15 3.99 -9.20 0.85
CA ASP A 15 3.90 -8.39 -0.37
C ASP A 15 3.98 -9.22 -1.66
N VAL A 16 4.74 -10.32 -1.65
CA VAL A 16 4.85 -11.21 -2.82
C VAL A 16 3.51 -11.85 -3.16
N VAL A 17 2.75 -12.27 -2.15
CA VAL A 17 1.42 -12.87 -2.35
C VAL A 17 0.45 -11.81 -2.87
N LEU A 18 0.44 -10.63 -2.25
CA LEU A 18 -0.41 -9.52 -2.67
C LEU A 18 -0.14 -9.12 -4.13
N ALA A 19 1.13 -8.96 -4.51
CA ALA A 19 1.51 -8.64 -5.88
C ALA A 19 0.98 -9.68 -6.87
N LYS A 20 1.15 -10.97 -6.57
CA LYS A 20 0.69 -12.06 -7.46
C LYS A 20 -0.83 -12.17 -7.57
N LEU A 21 -1.56 -11.84 -6.51
CA LEU A 21 -3.03 -11.77 -6.57
C LEU A 21 -3.51 -10.65 -7.49
N ILE A 22 -2.84 -9.49 -7.47
CA ILE A 22 -3.18 -8.37 -8.34
C ILE A 22 -2.78 -8.65 -9.79
N ASP A 23 -1.60 -9.23 -10.03
CA ASP A 23 -1.17 -9.67 -11.36
C ASP A 23 -2.25 -10.57 -12.01
N ALA A 24 -2.70 -11.60 -11.28
CA ALA A 24 -3.73 -12.52 -11.75
C ALA A 24 -5.09 -11.83 -11.96
N LEU A 25 -5.47 -10.88 -11.10
CA LEU A 25 -6.73 -10.15 -11.25
C LEU A 25 -6.74 -9.30 -12.53
N VAL A 26 -5.63 -8.61 -12.81
CA VAL A 26 -5.49 -7.79 -14.03
C VAL A 26 -5.46 -8.66 -15.28
N GLU A 27 -4.89 -9.87 -15.20
CA GLU A 27 -4.91 -10.84 -16.30
C GLU A 27 -6.33 -11.33 -16.63
N ILE A 28 -7.15 -11.60 -15.61
CA ILE A 28 -8.53 -12.10 -15.78
C ILE A 28 -9.50 -10.99 -16.22
N HIS A 29 -9.21 -9.72 -15.86
CA HIS A 29 -10.06 -8.56 -16.15
C HIS A 29 -9.28 -7.42 -16.84
N PRO A 30 -8.78 -7.64 -18.08
CA PRO A 30 -7.88 -6.69 -18.75
C PRO A 30 -8.55 -5.37 -19.17
N ASP A 31 -9.88 -5.35 -19.24
CA ASP A 31 -10.70 -4.18 -19.60
C ASP A 31 -10.98 -3.25 -18.41
N ILE A 32 -10.68 -3.68 -17.18
CA ILE A 32 -10.91 -2.90 -15.96
C ILE A 32 -9.59 -2.27 -15.50
N PRO A 33 -9.43 -0.93 -15.51
CA PRO A 33 -8.25 -0.29 -14.95
C PRO A 33 -8.15 -0.55 -13.43
N VAL A 34 -7.03 -1.09 -12.97
CA VAL A 34 -6.79 -1.40 -11.55
C VAL A 34 -5.70 -0.50 -10.97
N CYS A 35 -5.98 0.09 -9.81
CA CYS A 35 -4.99 0.74 -8.96
C CYS A 35 -4.76 -0.12 -7.71
N MET A 36 -3.50 -0.44 -7.40
CA MET A 36 -3.12 -1.08 -6.15
C MET A 36 -2.54 -0.04 -5.21
N HIS A 37 -3.21 0.20 -4.09
CA HIS A 37 -2.96 1.29 -3.16
C HIS A 37 -2.43 0.81 -1.81
N LEU A 38 -1.33 1.39 -1.33
CA LEU A 38 -0.88 1.20 0.05
C LEU A 38 -1.69 2.11 0.96
N ASP A 39 -2.41 1.51 1.88
CA ASP A 39 -3.22 2.22 2.87
C ASP A 39 -2.42 2.48 4.16
N HIS A 40 -2.44 3.73 4.62
CA HIS A 40 -1.78 4.20 5.85
C HIS A 40 -0.29 3.78 5.99
N GLY A 41 0.56 4.16 5.03
CA GLY A 41 2.01 4.04 5.15
C GLY A 41 2.53 4.94 6.26
N ASN A 42 3.23 4.38 7.25
CA ASN A 42 3.65 5.08 8.47
C ASN A 42 5.05 5.70 8.37
N ASN A 43 5.81 5.38 7.32
CA ASN A 43 7.12 5.94 7.05
C ASN A 43 7.45 5.80 5.54
N GLU A 44 8.51 6.48 5.12
CA GLU A 44 8.95 6.49 3.72
C GLU A 44 9.36 5.10 3.25
N ALA A 45 10.05 4.32 4.09
CA ALA A 45 10.49 2.96 3.78
C ALA A 45 9.30 2.02 3.46
N THR A 46 8.19 2.16 4.17
CA THR A 46 6.97 1.37 3.95
C THR A 46 6.34 1.72 2.61
N CYS A 47 6.35 3.00 2.22
CA CYS A 47 5.89 3.45 0.91
C CYS A 47 6.80 2.97 -0.22
N VAL A 48 8.12 3.11 -0.05
CA VAL A 48 9.12 2.67 -1.04
C VAL A 48 9.05 1.17 -1.28
N THR A 49 8.93 0.36 -0.22
CA THR A 49 8.79 -1.09 -0.37
C THR A 49 7.51 -1.47 -1.11
N ALA A 50 6.37 -0.80 -0.84
CA ALA A 50 5.14 -1.05 -1.60
C ALA A 50 5.33 -0.77 -3.10
N ILE A 51 5.99 0.34 -3.46
CA ILE A 51 6.31 0.67 -4.86
C ILE A 51 7.19 -0.42 -5.48
N GLN A 52 8.22 -0.90 -4.77
CA GLN A 52 9.10 -1.97 -5.24
C GLN A 52 8.34 -3.29 -5.51
N TYR A 53 7.24 -3.53 -4.79
CA TYR A 53 6.35 -4.68 -4.98
C TYR A 53 5.19 -4.42 -5.96
N GLY A 54 5.25 -3.33 -6.73
CA GLY A 54 4.30 -3.08 -7.83
C GLY A 54 3.02 -2.35 -7.42
N PHE A 55 2.95 -1.78 -6.21
CA PHE A 55 1.86 -0.87 -5.88
C PHE A 55 1.96 0.38 -6.76
N THR A 56 0.82 0.78 -7.34
CA THR A 56 0.72 1.90 -8.28
C THR A 56 0.25 3.19 -7.61
N SER A 57 -0.10 3.13 -6.33
CA SER A 57 -0.45 4.27 -5.49
C SER A 57 -0.04 4.01 -4.04
N VAL A 58 0.36 5.05 -3.31
CA VAL A 58 0.69 4.96 -1.89
C VAL A 58 0.13 6.15 -1.11
N MET A 59 -0.34 5.90 0.11
CA MET A 59 -0.61 6.94 1.12
C MET A 59 0.55 7.00 2.11
N MET A 60 1.27 8.12 2.13
CA MET A 60 2.14 8.47 3.26
C MET A 60 1.28 9.18 4.31
N ASP A 61 0.96 8.48 5.39
CA ASP A 61 0.14 9.02 6.47
C ASP A 61 1.00 9.82 7.44
N GLY A 62 1.33 11.05 7.03
CA GLY A 62 2.05 12.02 7.85
C GLY A 62 1.20 12.66 8.94
N SER A 63 -0.10 12.32 9.05
CA SER A 63 -0.92 12.82 10.16
C SER A 63 -0.59 12.17 11.49
N LEU A 64 0.12 11.03 11.45
CA LEU A 64 0.58 10.26 12.59
C LEU A 64 2.11 10.08 12.49
N LYS A 65 2.76 9.97 13.65
CA LYS A 65 4.16 9.54 13.73
C LYS A 65 4.29 8.08 13.28
N GLU A 66 5.52 7.62 13.14
CA GLU A 66 5.84 6.27 12.64
C GLU A 66 5.18 5.11 13.43
N ASP A 67 4.80 5.35 14.69
CA ASP A 67 4.02 4.39 15.49
C ASP A 67 2.60 4.13 14.96
N GLY A 68 2.11 4.98 14.05
CA GLY A 68 0.76 4.95 13.49
C GLY A 68 -0.34 5.19 14.52
N LYS A 69 -0.02 5.92 15.61
CA LYS A 69 -0.95 6.20 16.72
C LYS A 69 -0.85 7.62 17.25
N THR A 70 0.37 8.16 17.36
CA THR A 70 0.62 9.49 17.91
C THR A 70 0.40 10.54 16.83
N PRO A 71 -0.47 11.54 17.00
CA PRO A 71 -0.60 12.64 16.04
C PRO A 71 0.73 13.35 15.82
N ALA A 72 1.03 13.65 14.56
CA ALA A 72 2.19 14.41 14.14
C ALA A 72 1.90 15.93 14.17
N ASP A 73 2.95 16.74 14.25
CA ASP A 73 2.84 18.17 13.98
C ASP A 73 2.94 18.43 12.46
N TYR A 74 2.75 19.69 12.05
CA TYR A 74 2.71 20.04 10.63
C TYR A 74 4.07 19.88 9.93
N ASP A 75 5.18 19.97 10.67
CA ASP A 75 6.53 19.95 10.12
C ASP A 75 7.13 18.53 10.08
N TYR A 76 6.38 17.52 10.55
CA TYR A 76 6.76 16.11 10.59
C TYR A 76 6.90 15.47 9.21
#